data_AF-H6QB70-F1
#
_entry.id   AF-H6QB70-F1
#
_cell.length_a   1.000
_cell.length_b   1.000
_cell.length_c   1.000
_cell.angle_alpha   90.00
_cell.angle_beta   90.00
_cell.angle_gamma   90.00
#
_symmetry.space_group_name_H-M   'P 1'
#
loop_
_entity.id
_entity.type
_entity.pdbx_description
1 polymer ?
#
loop_
_entity_poly.entity_id
_entity_poly.type
_entity_poly.pdbx_seq_one_letter_code
_entity_poly.pdbx_strand_id
1 'polypeptide(L)'
;MECVTVRQAAERLSRETGKPLYEAAYELMLGVKRGEYALETGADSFLAYVLGPGGAWLWSVAALTAAAAVLALYAEAPPLLYLRYVVGAFFVLFLPGYVIVEALYPKPSELKPLERLALSIGLSLAVVPLVGLLLNYTPFGIRLGPVVASLAALTAAAAAFAAYRKYRSERLAAACA
;
A
#
# COMPACT_ATOMS: atom_id res chain seq x y z
N MET A 1 7.93 30.36 -6.98
CA MET A 1 8.23 29.91 -8.37
C MET A 1 6.90 29.61 -9.07
N GLU A 2 6.78 29.73 -10.40
CA GLU A 2 5.50 29.51 -11.09
C GLU A 2 5.19 28.00 -11.15
N CYS A 3 4.08 27.53 -10.57
CA CYS A 3 3.69 26.12 -10.70
C CYS A 3 3.25 25.88 -12.16
N VAL A 4 4.01 25.05 -12.87
CA VAL A 4 3.74 24.69 -14.26
C VAL A 4 3.35 23.21 -14.33
N THR A 5 2.42 22.89 -15.21
CA THR A 5 2.06 21.48 -15.45
C THR A 5 3.27 20.69 -15.97
N VAL A 6 3.32 19.38 -15.68
CA VAL A 6 4.43 18.51 -16.14
C VAL A 6 4.64 18.59 -17.66
N ARG A 7 3.55 18.74 -18.41
CA ARG A 7 3.61 18.93 -19.87
C ARG A 7 4.28 20.25 -20.26
N GLN A 8 3.87 21.35 -19.63
CA GLN A 8 4.48 22.66 -19.88
C GLN A 8 5.95 22.69 -19.44
N ALA A 9 6.30 22.03 -18.33
CA ALA A 9 7.69 21.87 -17.90
C ALA A 9 8.52 21.10 -18.93
N ALA A 10 8.01 19.98 -19.45
CA ALA A 10 8.69 19.18 -20.49
C ALA A 10 8.85 19.96 -21.81
N GLU A 11 7.82 20.70 -22.21
CA GLU A 11 7.88 21.56 -23.40
C GLU A 11 8.88 22.72 -23.22
N ARG A 12 8.93 23.36 -22.05
CA ARG A 12 9.94 24.38 -21.73
C ARG A 12 11.36 23.81 -21.77
N LEU A 13 11.58 22.67 -21.12
CA LEU A 13 12.89 22.01 -21.08
C LEU A 13 13.37 21.61 -22.49
N SER A 14 12.48 21.01 -23.30
CA SER A 14 12.77 20.64 -24.69
C SER A 14 13.17 21.85 -25.55
N ARG A 15 12.53 23.01 -25.35
CA ARG A 15 12.90 24.26 -26.06
C ARG A 15 14.25 24.82 -25.62
N GLU A 16 14.59 24.71 -24.32
CA GLU A 16 15.86 25.25 -23.79
C GLU A 16 17.06 24.38 -24.15
N THR A 17 16.94 23.05 -24.03
CA THR A 17 18.05 22.12 -24.33
C THR A 17 18.08 21.66 -25.78
N GLY A 18 17.05 21.96 -26.58
CA GLY A 18 16.93 21.52 -27.98
C GLY A 18 16.75 20.00 -28.15
N LYS A 19 16.53 19.28 -27.06
CA LYS A 19 16.34 17.81 -27.05
C LYS A 19 14.93 17.43 -27.49
N PRO A 20 14.73 16.23 -28.07
CA PRO A 20 13.41 15.71 -28.37
C PRO A 20 12.56 15.59 -27.09
N LEU A 21 11.25 15.80 -27.23
CA LEU A 21 10.32 15.95 -26.10
C LEU A 21 10.30 14.74 -25.16
N TYR A 22 10.55 13.53 -25.67
CA TYR A 22 10.66 12.32 -24.85
C TYR A 22 11.88 12.35 -23.92
N GLU A 23 13.01 12.89 -24.40
CA GLU A 23 14.27 12.91 -23.67
C GLU A 23 14.24 14.00 -22.60
N ALA A 24 13.66 15.16 -22.93
CA ALA A 24 13.36 16.22 -21.96
C ALA A 24 12.37 15.74 -20.87
N ALA A 25 11.32 15.00 -21.25
CA ALA A 25 10.39 14.41 -20.30
C ALA A 25 11.07 13.36 -19.40
N TYR A 26 12.01 12.59 -19.93
CA TYR A 26 12.78 11.61 -19.17
C TYR A 26 13.73 12.27 -18.15
N GLU A 27 14.42 13.35 -18.53
CA GLU A 27 15.24 14.14 -17.60
C GLU A 27 14.41 14.75 -16.47
N LEU A 28 13.23 15.32 -16.80
CA LEU A 28 12.29 15.80 -15.80
C LEU A 28 11.83 14.69 -14.85
N MET A 29 11.50 13.51 -15.39
CA MET A 29 11.12 12.35 -14.59
C MET A 29 12.26 11.92 -13.64
N LEU A 30 13.52 11.97 -14.09
CA LEU A 30 14.69 11.66 -13.26
C LEU A 30 14.93 12.72 -12.18
N GLY A 31 14.69 14.00 -12.46
CA GLY A 31 14.78 15.09 -11.48
C GLY A 31 13.71 14.95 -10.39
N VAL A 32 12.47 14.65 -10.78
CA VAL A 32 11.39 14.33 -9.83
C VAL A 32 11.74 13.11 -8.99
N LYS A 33 12.29 12.04 -9.58
CA LYS A 33 12.70 10.83 -8.86
C LYS A 33 13.84 11.08 -7.87
N ARG A 34 14.73 12.05 -8.16
CA ARG A 34 15.77 12.54 -7.24
C ARG A 34 15.25 13.47 -6.15
N GLY A 35 13.99 13.92 -6.24
CA GLY A 35 13.39 14.87 -5.31
C GLY A 35 13.81 16.32 -5.55
N GLU A 36 14.35 16.64 -6.74
CA GLU A 36 14.76 18.00 -7.12
C GLU A 36 13.56 18.91 -7.40
N TYR A 37 12.40 18.33 -7.73
CA TYR A 37 11.17 19.06 -8.03
C TYR A 37 9.99 18.52 -7.20
N ALA A 38 9.27 19.42 -6.55
CA ALA A 38 8.02 19.17 -5.84
C ALA A 38 6.86 19.11 -6.84
N LEU A 39 6.11 18.00 -6.87
CA LEU A 39 4.91 17.88 -7.71
C LEU A 39 3.68 18.14 -6.84
N GLU A 40 2.88 19.12 -7.25
CA GLU A 40 1.55 19.31 -6.70
C GLU A 40 0.66 18.13 -7.11
N THR A 41 0.30 17.31 -6.14
CA THR A 41 -0.64 16.21 -6.33
C THR A 41 -2.02 16.73 -5.95
N GLY A 42 -2.99 16.66 -6.87
CA GLY A 42 -4.35 17.20 -6.70
C GLY A 42 -5.23 16.48 -5.67
N ALA A 43 -4.65 15.92 -4.61
CA ALA A 43 -5.34 15.29 -3.51
C ALA A 43 -5.45 16.28 -2.34
N ASP A 44 -6.30 17.29 -2.49
CA ASP A 44 -6.51 18.35 -1.50
C ASP A 44 -7.11 17.84 -0.17
N SER A 45 -7.53 16.57 -0.12
CA SER A 45 -8.17 15.94 1.03
C SER A 45 -7.83 14.45 1.16
N PHE A 46 -7.72 13.95 2.40
CA PHE A 46 -7.53 12.52 2.69
C PHE A 46 -8.62 11.64 2.04
N LEU A 47 -9.87 12.12 2.01
CA LEU A 47 -10.96 11.43 1.33
C LEU A 47 -10.76 11.36 -0.19
N ALA A 48 -10.26 12.44 -0.82
CA ALA A 48 -9.92 12.42 -2.24
C ALA A 48 -8.78 11.44 -2.55
N TYR A 49 -7.84 11.26 -1.62
CA TYR A 49 -6.79 10.25 -1.73
C TYR A 49 -7.33 8.81 -1.59
N VAL A 50 -8.22 8.55 -0.62
CA VAL A 50 -8.83 7.21 -0.39
C VAL A 50 -9.82 6.82 -1.49
N LEU A 51 -10.58 7.77 -2.03
CA LEU A 51 -11.56 7.54 -3.11
C LEU A 51 -10.96 7.69 -4.52
N GLY A 52 -9.75 8.26 -4.63
CA GLY A 52 -9.05 8.46 -5.90
C GLY A 52 -8.22 7.26 -6.36
N PRO A 53 -7.53 7.39 -7.51
CA PRO A 53 -6.67 6.33 -8.07
C PRO A 53 -5.55 5.88 -7.10
N GLY A 54 -5.08 6.80 -6.25
CA GLY A 54 -4.08 6.54 -5.22
C GLY A 54 -4.57 5.61 -4.09
N GLY A 55 -5.88 5.47 -3.89
CA GLY A 55 -6.51 4.61 -2.89
C GLY A 55 -6.85 3.20 -3.39
N ALA A 56 -6.70 2.92 -4.70
CA ALA A 56 -7.05 1.63 -5.29
C ALA A 56 -6.34 0.44 -4.61
N TRP A 57 -5.09 0.63 -4.18
CA TRP A 57 -4.33 -0.39 -3.45
C TRP A 57 -4.97 -0.71 -2.09
N LEU A 58 -5.49 0.29 -1.38
CA LEU A 58 -6.15 0.13 -0.08
C LEU A 58 -7.46 -0.63 -0.26
N TRP A 59 -8.26 -0.28 -1.27
CA TRP A 59 -9.48 -1.02 -1.59
C TRP A 59 -9.21 -2.46 -2.00
N SER A 60 -8.12 -2.72 -2.72
CA SER A 60 -7.70 -4.07 -3.11
C SER A 60 -7.35 -4.91 -1.88
N VAL A 61 -6.57 -4.35 -0.95
CA VAL A 61 -6.23 -5.00 0.33
C VAL A 61 -7.47 -5.22 1.20
N ALA A 62 -8.35 -4.22 1.31
CA ALA A 62 -9.57 -4.30 2.11
C ALA A 62 -10.54 -5.35 1.54
N ALA A 63 -10.74 -5.36 0.21
CA ALA A 63 -11.57 -6.35 -0.46
C ALA A 63 -11.02 -7.77 -0.29
N LEU A 64 -9.70 -7.95 -0.42
CA LEU A 64 -9.06 -9.25 -0.26
C LEU A 64 -9.12 -9.74 1.20
N THR A 65 -8.93 -8.84 2.16
CA THR A 65 -9.09 -9.12 3.59
C THR A 65 -10.54 -9.51 3.92
N ALA A 66 -11.52 -8.78 3.40
CA ALA A 66 -12.93 -9.08 3.58
C ALA A 66 -13.33 -10.42 2.94
N ALA A 67 -12.87 -10.68 1.71
CA ALA A 67 -13.10 -11.95 1.01
C ALA A 67 -12.49 -13.12 1.78
N ALA A 68 -11.25 -12.98 2.29
CA ALA A 68 -10.61 -14.00 3.12
C ALA A 68 -11.36 -14.24 4.43
N ALA A 69 -11.85 -13.18 5.08
CA ALA A 69 -12.64 -13.30 6.30
C ALA A 69 -14.00 -13.98 6.05
N VAL A 70 -14.71 -13.61 4.98
CA VAL A 70 -15.98 -14.24 4.59
C VAL A 70 -15.76 -15.72 4.25
N LEU A 71 -14.73 -16.04 3.45
CA LEU A 71 -14.40 -17.44 3.16
C LEU A 71 -14.06 -18.22 4.43
N ALA A 72 -13.32 -17.62 5.36
CA ALA A 72 -12.98 -18.29 6.62
C ALA A 72 -14.20 -18.58 7.50
N LEU A 73 -15.22 -17.70 7.49
CA LEU A 73 -16.40 -17.82 8.35
C LEU A 73 -17.54 -18.64 7.74
N TYR A 74 -17.70 -18.63 6.42
CA TYR A 74 -18.86 -19.24 5.74
C TYR A 74 -18.52 -20.50 4.93
N ALA A 75 -17.26 -20.72 4.55
CA ALA A 75 -16.89 -21.92 3.80
C ALA A 75 -16.59 -23.09 4.74
N GLU A 76 -17.62 -23.88 5.03
CA GLU A 76 -17.53 -25.11 5.85
C GLU A 76 -17.64 -26.41 5.03
N ALA A 77 -18.18 -26.35 3.80
CA ALA A 77 -18.40 -27.52 2.94
C ALA A 77 -17.53 -27.51 1.66
N PRO A 78 -17.15 -28.69 1.12
CA PRO A 78 -16.54 -28.80 -0.21
C PRO A 78 -17.50 -28.31 -1.31
N PRO A 79 -17.01 -27.68 -2.40
CA PRO A 79 -15.60 -27.46 -2.78
C PRO A 79 -14.96 -26.18 -2.20
N LEU A 80 -15.75 -25.29 -1.59
CA LEU A 80 -15.29 -23.99 -1.08
C LEU A 80 -14.25 -24.11 0.04
N LEU A 81 -14.23 -25.25 0.74
CA LEU A 81 -13.27 -25.57 1.78
C LEU A 81 -11.81 -25.59 1.26
N TYR A 82 -11.55 -26.10 0.05
CA TYR A 82 -10.21 -26.06 -0.54
C TYR A 82 -9.78 -24.63 -0.84
N LEU A 83 -10.70 -23.82 -1.36
CA LEU A 83 -10.46 -22.41 -1.64
C LEU A 83 -10.14 -21.64 -0.36
N ARG A 84 -10.84 -21.92 0.74
CA ARG A 84 -10.57 -21.34 2.05
C ARG A 84 -9.14 -21.61 2.53
N TYR A 85 -8.62 -22.82 2.37
CA TYR A 85 -7.24 -23.11 2.78
C TYR A 85 -6.21 -22.38 1.94
N VAL A 86 -6.38 -22.37 0.62
CA VAL A 86 -5.45 -21.68 -0.29
C VAL A 86 -5.47 -20.17 -0.05
N VAL A 87 -6.66 -19.56 -0.01
CA VAL A 87 -6.83 -18.11 0.22
C VAL A 87 -6.42 -17.72 1.63
N GLY A 88 -6.78 -18.52 2.63
CA GLY A 88 -6.40 -18.28 4.03
C GLY A 88 -4.89 -18.35 4.25
N ALA A 89 -4.21 -19.34 3.65
CA ALA A 89 -2.77 -19.44 3.70
C ALA A 89 -2.10 -18.23 3.02
N PHE A 90 -2.57 -17.84 1.84
CA PHE A 90 -2.06 -16.66 1.15
C PHE A 90 -2.27 -15.37 1.98
N PHE A 91 -3.45 -15.22 2.58
CA PHE A 91 -3.77 -14.10 3.45
C PHE A 91 -2.80 -14.01 4.63
N VAL A 92 -2.61 -15.11 5.35
CA VAL A 92 -1.72 -15.18 6.51
C VAL A 92 -0.24 -14.99 6.14
N LEU A 93 0.18 -15.48 4.98
CA LEU A 93 1.59 -15.43 4.59
C LEU A 93 2.03 -14.07 4.01
N PHE A 94 1.10 -13.32 3.43
CA PHE A 94 1.47 -12.15 2.62
C PHE A 94 0.80 -10.84 3.03
N LEU A 95 -0.52 -10.85 3.29
CA LEU A 95 -1.27 -9.59 3.41
C LEU A 95 -0.83 -8.70 4.58
N PRO A 96 -0.79 -9.18 5.84
CA PRO A 96 -0.46 -8.29 6.96
C PRO A 96 0.98 -7.76 6.84
N GLY A 97 1.90 -8.60 6.38
CA GLY A 97 3.28 -8.17 6.11
C GLY A 97 3.39 -7.14 4.99
N TYR A 98 2.68 -7.34 3.87
CA TYR A 98 2.65 -6.40 2.74
C TYR A 98 2.18 -5.01 3.18
N VAL A 99 1.08 -4.95 3.93
CA VAL A 99 0.50 -3.68 4.37
C VAL A 99 1.43 -2.90 5.29
N ILE A 100 2.14 -3.60 6.20
CA ILE A 100 3.11 -2.94 7.08
C ILE A 100 4.35 -2.49 6.28
N VAL A 101 4.80 -3.25 5.29
CA VAL A 101 5.90 -2.79 4.42
C VAL A 101 5.51 -1.54 3.63
N GLU A 102 4.29 -1.46 3.11
CA GLU A 102 3.76 -0.24 2.49
C GLU A 102 3.68 0.92 3.48
N ALA A 103 3.32 0.62 4.74
CA ALA A 103 3.33 1.59 5.83
C ALA A 103 4.75 2.05 6.21
N LEU A 104 5.76 1.20 6.05
CA LEU A 104 7.13 1.49 6.48
C LEU A 104 7.95 2.18 5.37
N TYR A 105 7.70 1.82 4.12
CA TYR A 105 8.38 2.30 2.91
C TYR A 105 7.36 2.68 1.82
N PRO A 106 6.73 3.87 1.95
CA PRO A 106 5.67 4.30 1.04
C PRO A 106 6.18 4.70 -0.35
N LYS A 107 7.50 4.95 -0.50
CA LYS A 107 8.08 5.37 -1.78
C LYS A 107 8.57 4.17 -2.59
N PRO A 108 8.21 4.06 -3.88
CA PRO A 108 8.64 2.94 -4.73
C PRO A 108 10.15 2.93 -5.02
N SER A 109 10.86 4.03 -4.75
CA SER A 109 12.31 4.13 -4.92
C SER A 109 13.11 3.59 -3.73
N GLU A 110 12.48 3.31 -2.58
CA GLU A 110 13.19 2.91 -1.35
C GLU A 110 13.59 1.43 -1.34
N LEU A 111 12.85 0.57 -2.04
CA LEU A 111 13.06 -0.87 -2.05
C LEU A 111 12.95 -1.43 -3.46
N LYS A 112 13.83 -2.38 -3.81
CA LYS A 112 13.64 -3.16 -5.03
C LYS A 112 12.40 -4.06 -4.90
N PRO A 113 11.74 -4.43 -6.01
CA PRO A 113 10.55 -5.29 -5.95
C PRO A 113 10.76 -6.62 -5.21
N LEU A 114 11.93 -7.24 -5.39
CA LEU A 114 12.32 -8.48 -4.71
C LEU A 114 12.54 -8.30 -3.21
N GLU A 115 13.14 -7.19 -2.80
CA GLU A 115 13.36 -6.86 -1.38
C GLU A 115 12.03 -6.60 -0.67
N ARG A 116 11.12 -5.88 -1.34
CA ARG A 116 9.76 -5.62 -0.85
C ARG A 116 8.97 -6.94 -0.65
N LEU A 117 9.09 -7.87 -1.60
CA LEU A 117 8.48 -9.19 -1.49
C LEU A 117 9.06 -9.97 -0.31
N ALA A 118 10.39 -10.05 -0.19
CA ALA A 118 11.05 -10.77 0.90
C ALA A 118 10.67 -10.20 2.28
N LEU A 119 10.67 -8.87 2.43
CA LEU A 119 10.27 -8.19 3.66
C LEU A 119 8.80 -8.45 3.99
N SER A 120 7.90 -8.43 3.00
CA SER A 120 6.48 -8.68 3.26
C SER A 120 6.24 -10.09 3.81
N ILE A 121 6.88 -11.11 3.24
CA ILE A 121 6.75 -12.50 3.70
C ILE A 121 7.36 -12.64 5.10
N GLY A 122 8.59 -12.13 5.30
CA GLY A 122 9.29 -12.22 6.59
C GLY A 122 8.52 -11.54 7.71
N LEU A 123 7.94 -10.36 7.44
CA LEU A 123 7.17 -9.62 8.42
C LEU A 123 5.83 -10.29 8.74
N SER A 124 5.17 -10.91 7.73
CA SER A 124 3.96 -11.70 7.96
C SER A 124 4.24 -12.90 8.87
N LEU A 125 5.33 -13.62 8.60
CA LEU A 125 5.77 -14.77 9.41
C LEU A 125 6.15 -14.38 10.84
N ALA A 126 6.57 -13.14 11.08
CA ALA A 126 6.82 -12.65 12.44
C ALA A 126 5.51 -12.23 13.14
N VAL A 127 4.66 -11.47 12.44
CA VAL A 127 3.47 -10.82 13.03
C VAL A 127 2.34 -11.79 13.28
N VAL A 128 2.04 -12.71 12.34
CA VAL A 128 0.87 -13.59 12.47
C VAL A 128 0.99 -14.55 13.66
N PRO A 129 2.10 -15.28 13.87
CA PRO A 129 2.25 -16.11 15.06
C PRO A 129 2.23 -15.32 16.35
N LEU A 130 2.80 -14.10 16.36
CA LEU A 130 2.77 -13.22 17.53
C LEU A 130 1.34 -12.81 17.89
N VAL A 131 0.52 -12.47 16.89
CA VAL A 131 -0.91 -12.19 17.08
C VAL A 131 -1.65 -13.43 17.57
N GLY A 132 -1.39 -14.60 16.99
CA GLY A 132 -1.97 -15.87 17.45
C GLY A 132 -1.62 -16.18 18.92
N LEU A 133 -0.37 -15.95 19.31
CA LEU A 133 0.08 -16.10 20.70
C LEU A 133 -0.61 -15.11 21.61
N LEU A 134 -0.74 -13.84 21.20
CA LEU A 134 -1.42 -12.81 21.99
C LEU A 134 -2.90 -13.15 22.18
N LEU A 135 -3.55 -13.69 21.14
CA LEU A 135 -4.94 -14.15 21.21
C LEU A 135 -5.13 -15.33 22.17
N ASN A 136 -4.13 -16.19 22.32
CA ASN A 136 -4.18 -17.26 23.32
C ASN A 136 -4.29 -16.72 24.75
N TYR A 137 -3.81 -15.50 25.02
CA TYR A 137 -3.99 -14.81 26.30
C TYR A 137 -5.28 -13.99 26.40
N THR A 138 -6.08 -13.90 25.33
CA THR A 138 -7.37 -13.20 25.34
C THR A 138 -8.52 -14.15 25.72
N PRO A 139 -9.55 -13.65 26.43
CA PRO A 139 -10.66 -14.48 26.92
C PRO A 139 -11.51 -15.14 25.81
N PHE A 140 -11.31 -14.75 24.55
CA PHE A 140 -12.00 -15.32 23.40
C PHE A 140 -11.44 -16.68 22.93
N GLY A 141 -10.25 -17.08 23.40
CA GLY A 141 -9.60 -18.37 23.13
C GLY A 141 -9.13 -18.58 21.68
N ILE A 142 -8.48 -19.73 21.40
CA ILE A 142 -8.07 -20.13 20.04
C ILE A 142 -9.28 -20.67 19.27
N ARG A 143 -10.23 -19.80 18.95
CA ARG A 143 -11.31 -20.07 18.00
C ARG A 143 -10.99 -19.39 16.67
N LEU A 144 -11.49 -19.97 15.58
CA LEU A 144 -11.25 -19.44 14.24
C LEU A 144 -11.78 -17.99 14.09
N GLY A 145 -12.95 -17.70 14.66
CA GLY A 145 -13.57 -16.37 14.61
C GLY A 145 -12.67 -15.26 15.17
N PRO A 146 -12.24 -15.33 16.44
CA PRO A 146 -11.31 -14.37 17.04
C PRO A 146 -10.02 -14.19 16.22
N VAL A 147 -9.41 -15.27 15.74
CA VAL A 147 -8.16 -15.19 14.96
C VAL A 147 -8.36 -14.41 13.67
N VAL A 148 -9.42 -14.72 12.92
CA VAL A 148 -9.77 -14.01 11.68
C VAL A 148 -10.09 -12.55 11.97
N ALA A 149 -10.88 -12.28 13.01
CA ALA A 149 -11.26 -10.92 13.40
C ALA A 149 -10.04 -10.07 13.78
N SER A 150 -9.11 -10.61 14.58
CA SER A 150 -7.92 -9.89 15.00
C SER A 150 -6.94 -9.64 13.86
N LEU A 151 -6.72 -10.62 12.98
CA LEU A 151 -5.88 -10.42 11.80
C LEU A 151 -6.51 -9.43 10.80
N ALA A 152 -7.83 -9.49 10.59
CA ALA A 152 -8.54 -8.53 9.76
C ALA A 152 -8.45 -7.11 10.34
N ALA A 153 -8.67 -6.96 11.65
CA ALA A 153 -8.55 -5.67 12.34
C ALA A 153 -7.12 -5.11 12.26
N LEU A 154 -6.10 -5.93 12.48
CA LEU A 154 -4.71 -5.54 12.36
C LEU A 154 -4.38 -5.09 10.93
N THR A 155 -4.79 -5.86 9.93
CA THR A 155 -4.54 -5.56 8.52
C THR A 155 -5.24 -4.26 8.10
N ALA A 156 -6.49 -4.06 8.51
CA ALA A 156 -7.24 -2.84 8.25
C ALA A 156 -6.62 -1.62 8.93
N ALA A 157 -6.20 -1.73 10.19
CA ALA A 157 -5.55 -0.66 10.93
C ALA A 157 -4.20 -0.28 10.29
N ALA A 158 -3.39 -1.28 9.93
CA ALA A 158 -2.13 -1.06 9.24
C ALA A 158 -2.33 -0.42 7.85
N ALA A 159 -3.40 -0.79 7.13
CA ALA A 159 -3.71 -0.23 5.81
C ALA A 159 -4.15 1.24 5.91
N ALA A 160 -4.99 1.56 6.90
CA ALA A 160 -5.37 2.93 7.20
C ALA A 160 -4.15 3.78 7.59
N PHE A 161 -3.25 3.24 8.41
CA PHE A 161 -2.02 3.92 8.80
C PHE A 161 -1.07 4.15 7.62
N ALA A 162 -0.89 3.16 6.74
CA ALA A 162 -0.12 3.28 5.52
C ALA A 162 -0.69 4.36 4.58
N ALA A 163 -2.01 4.38 4.38
CA ALA A 163 -2.67 5.40 3.57
C ALA A 163 -2.49 6.80 4.17
N TYR A 164 -2.59 6.93 5.49
CA TYR A 164 -2.32 8.19 6.19
C TYR A 164 -0.87 8.65 5.99
N ARG A 165 0.11 7.75 6.11
CA ARG A 165 1.53 8.08 5.90
C ARG A 165 1.80 8.51 4.46
N LYS A 166 1.21 7.83 3.49
CA LYS A 166 1.38 8.16 2.07
C LYS A 166 0.76 9.52 1.72
N TYR A 167 -0.46 9.79 2.19
CA TYR A 167 -1.08 11.12 2.10
C TYR A 167 -0.22 12.23 2.72
N ARG A 168 0.36 11.99 3.91
CA ARG A 168 1.26 12.96 4.55
C ARG A 168 2.54 13.18 3.72
N SER A 169 3.10 12.13 3.12
CA SER A 169 4.29 12.27 2.27
C SER A 169 4.03 13.06 0.99
N GLU A 170 2.85 12.88 0.39
CA GLU A 170 2.43 13.63 -0.81
C GLU A 170 2.12 15.09 -0.47
N ARG A 171 1.42 15.36 0.65
CA ARG A 171 1.17 16.73 1.13
C ARG A 171 2.43 17.52 1.44
N LEU A 172 3.45 16.88 2.02
CA LEU A 172 4.74 17.54 2.30
C LEU A 172 5.53 17.83 1.02
N ALA A 173 5.28 17.08 -0.05
CA ALA A 173 5.89 17.28 -1.36
C ALA A 173 5.11 18.28 -2.24
N ALA A 174 3.91 18.72 -1.84
CA ALA A 174 3.04 19.60 -2.62
C ALA A 174 3.30 21.11 -2.41
N ALA A 175 4.35 21.49 -1.68
CA ALA A 175 4.65 22.91 -1.47
C ALA A 175 5.39 23.52 -2.67
N CYS A 176 4.63 24.05 -3.64
CA CYS A 176 5.11 25.21 -4.39
C CYS A 176 5.18 26.39 -3.41
N ALA A 177 6.39 26.87 -3.07
CA ALA A 177 6.61 28.16 -2.41
C ALA A 177 7.11 29.20 -3.43
#